data_AF-A0A7X5BZ82-F1
#
_entry.id   AF-A0A7X5BZ82-F1
#
_cell.length_a   1.000
_cell.length_b   1.000
_cell.length_c   1.000
_cell.angle_alpha   90.00
_cell.angle_beta   90.00
_cell.angle_gamma   90.00
#
_symmetry.space_group_name_H-M   'P 1'
#
loop_
_entity.id
_entity.type
_entity.pdbx_description
1 polymer ?
#
loop_
_entity_poly.entity_id
_entity_poly.type
_entity_poly.pdbx_seq_one_letter_code
_entity_poly.pdbx_strand_id
1 'polypeptide(L)'
;MTASHPYDEKFVHFVVLFNVDADYFECHEVMEELWLEEGRSTLYQGLLQAAVGLHHWRNDNFSGAVKLFSQAENKLAAYPDVTMGLDLKQLRADIAGSLNRLRAHPARSPSSAAAEEARAFEAFRLVVTDDALRSLAKALAEIPYEQRVHPEDD
;
A
#
# COMPACT_ATOMS: atom_id res chain seq x y z
N MET A 1 19.51 7.24 -23.65
CA MET A 1 20.28 6.79 -22.48
C MET A 1 19.39 7.01 -21.27
N THR A 2 18.59 6.01 -20.89
CA THR A 2 17.80 6.09 -19.66
C THR A 2 18.79 6.03 -18.50
N ALA A 3 18.76 7.03 -17.61
CA ALA A 3 19.55 6.97 -16.40
C ALA A 3 19.13 5.70 -15.63
N SER A 4 20.09 4.82 -15.32
CA SER A 4 19.84 3.69 -14.43
C SER A 4 19.58 4.26 -13.04
N HIS A 5 18.30 4.38 -12.69
CA HIS A 5 17.89 4.78 -11.35
C HIS A 5 17.91 3.53 -10.44
N PRO A 6 18.16 3.69 -9.14
CA PRO A 6 18.34 2.56 -8.22
C PRO A 6 17.04 1.82 -7.87
N TYR A 7 15.89 2.28 -8.36
CA TYR A 7 14.58 1.68 -8.08
C TYR A 7 13.98 1.12 -9.36
N ASP A 8 13.36 -0.05 -9.22
CA ASP A 8 12.52 -0.64 -10.24
C ASP A 8 11.34 0.29 -10.57
N GLU A 9 10.98 0.40 -11.85
CA GLU A 9 9.91 1.28 -12.32
C GLU A 9 8.55 0.91 -11.71
N LYS A 10 8.28 -0.39 -11.53
CA LYS A 10 7.05 -0.90 -10.89
C LYS A 10 6.99 -0.52 -9.41
N PHE A 11 8.13 -0.52 -8.73
CA PHE A 11 8.21 -0.08 -7.34
C PHE A 11 7.91 1.42 -7.20
N VAL A 12 8.47 2.25 -8.09
CA VAL A 12 8.15 3.69 -8.15
C VAL A 12 6.66 3.88 -8.44
N HIS A 13 6.11 3.14 -9.40
CA HIS A 13 4.70 3.24 -9.77
C HIS A 13 3.77 2.85 -8.62
N PHE A 14 4.07 1.77 -7.89
CA PHE A 14 3.36 1.40 -6.67
C PHE A 14 3.30 2.54 -5.65
N VAL A 15 4.41 3.26 -5.43
CA VAL A 15 4.44 4.40 -4.50
C VAL A 15 3.52 5.53 -4.98
N VAL A 16 3.46 5.80 -6.28
CA VAL A 16 2.56 6.82 -6.86
C VAL A 16 1.10 6.40 -6.72
N LEU A 17 0.76 5.17 -7.13
CA LEU A 17 -0.60 4.62 -7.00
C LEU A 17 -1.08 4.65 -5.55
N PHE A 18 -0.19 4.34 -4.59
CA PHE A 18 -0.52 4.34 -3.18
C PHE A 18 -0.78 5.75 -2.64
N ASN A 19 0.11 6.70 -2.95
CA ASN A 19 0.16 8.00 -2.28
C ASN A 19 -0.60 9.12 -3.00
N VAL A 20 -0.67 9.06 -4.33
CA VAL A 20 -1.24 10.11 -5.18
C VAL A 20 -2.64 9.71 -5.62
N ASP A 21 -2.76 8.55 -6.25
CA ASP A 21 -4.04 8.09 -6.81
C ASP A 21 -4.93 7.45 -5.75
N ALA A 22 -4.29 6.90 -4.70
CA ALA A 22 -4.91 6.03 -3.72
C ALA A 22 -5.68 4.87 -4.39
N ASP A 23 -5.21 4.39 -5.54
CA ASP A 23 -5.75 3.19 -6.20
C ASP A 23 -5.00 1.95 -5.69
N TYR A 24 -5.57 1.37 -4.64
CA TYR A 24 -4.99 0.20 -3.98
C TYR A 24 -5.24 -1.10 -4.72
N PHE A 25 -6.16 -1.12 -5.69
CA PHE A 25 -6.32 -2.27 -6.58
C PHE A 25 -5.18 -2.26 -7.61
N GLU A 26 -4.90 -1.14 -8.25
CA GLU A 26 -3.76 -1.07 -9.18
C GLU A 26 -2.41 -1.21 -8.47
N CYS A 27 -2.31 -0.81 -7.19
CA CYS A 27 -1.16 -1.16 -6.35
C CYS A 27 -0.93 -2.68 -6.27
N HIS A 28 -2.00 -3.49 -6.24
CA HIS A 28 -1.90 -4.95 -6.25
C HIS A 28 -1.28 -5.44 -7.55
N GLU A 29 -1.86 -5.05 -8.69
CA GLU A 29 -1.45 -5.51 -10.00
C GLU A 29 0.05 -5.22 -10.25
N VAL A 30 0.47 -3.96 -10.06
CA VAL A 30 1.86 -3.56 -10.33
C VAL A 30 2.86 -4.22 -9.38
N MET A 31 2.50 -4.39 -8.11
CA MET A 31 3.39 -4.99 -7.12
C MET A 31 3.41 -6.51 -7.21
N GLU A 32 2.33 -7.15 -7.66
CA GLU A 32 2.30 -8.59 -7.90
C GLU A 32 3.26 -8.95 -9.05
N GLU A 33 3.25 -8.18 -10.14
CA GLU A 33 4.18 -8.36 -11.25
C GLU A 33 5.64 -8.26 -10.78
N LEU A 34 6.00 -7.18 -10.07
CA LEU A 34 7.34 -7.02 -9.50
C LEU A 34 7.70 -8.15 -8.52
N TRP A 35 6.75 -8.54 -7.67
CA TRP A 35 6.96 -9.60 -6.68
C TRP A 35 7.25 -10.95 -7.34
N LEU A 36 6.58 -11.26 -8.45
CA LEU A 36 6.80 -12.48 -9.22
C LEU A 36 8.14 -12.48 -9.95
N GLU A 37 8.56 -11.33 -10.50
CA GLU A 37 9.84 -11.16 -11.20
C GLU A 37 11.05 -11.26 -10.24
N GLU A 38 10.97 -10.60 -9.08
CA GLU A 38 12.06 -10.51 -8.10
C GLU A 38 12.11 -11.71 -7.13
N GLY A 39 11.66 -12.89 -7.58
CA GLY A 39 11.80 -14.15 -6.83
C GLY A 39 10.95 -14.24 -5.55
N ARG A 40 9.85 -13.50 -5.48
CA ARG A 40 8.87 -13.51 -4.38
C ARG A 40 9.37 -12.96 -3.04
N SER A 41 10.07 -11.83 -3.06
CA SER A 41 10.47 -11.08 -1.86
C SER A 41 9.36 -10.93 -0.82
N THR A 42 9.67 -11.25 0.45
CA THR A 42 8.71 -11.10 1.56
C THR A 42 8.36 -9.63 1.83
N LEU A 43 9.29 -8.71 1.52
CA LEU A 43 9.07 -7.27 1.65
C LEU A 43 7.94 -6.80 0.72
N TYR A 44 8.06 -7.12 -0.58
CA TYR A 44 7.08 -6.74 -1.59
C TYR A 44 5.72 -7.36 -1.31
N GLN A 45 5.69 -8.61 -0.87
CA GLN A 45 4.45 -9.23 -0.42
C GLN A 45 3.82 -8.48 0.76
N GLY A 46 4.62 -8.01 1.73
CA GLY A 46 4.12 -7.21 2.85
C GLY A 46 3.56 -5.84 2.42
N LEU A 47 4.25 -5.16 1.51
CA LEU A 47 3.80 -3.87 0.94
C LEU A 47 2.50 -4.03 0.12
N LEU A 48 2.46 -5.04 -0.75
CA LEU A 48 1.26 -5.42 -1.51
C LEU A 48 0.09 -5.67 -0.55
N GLN A 49 0.28 -6.47 0.49
CA GLN A 49 -0.78 -6.78 1.45
C GLN A 49 -1.25 -5.56 2.24
N ALA A 50 -0.39 -4.56 2.48
CA ALA A 50 -0.81 -3.30 3.08
C ALA A 50 -1.74 -2.52 2.15
N ALA A 51 -1.43 -2.45 0.84
CA ALA A 51 -2.31 -1.82 -0.15
C ALA A 51 -3.65 -2.57 -0.25
N VAL A 52 -3.63 -3.90 -0.44
CA VAL A 52 -4.86 -4.69 -0.55
C VAL A 52 -5.69 -4.64 0.75
N GLY A 53 -5.04 -4.50 1.91
CA GLY A 53 -5.73 -4.24 3.18
C GLY A 53 -6.56 -2.96 3.15
N LEU A 54 -6.01 -1.86 2.62
CA LEU A 54 -6.73 -0.60 2.42
C LEU A 54 -7.84 -0.73 1.38
N HIS A 55 -7.60 -1.45 0.27
CA HIS A 55 -8.64 -1.74 -0.74
C HIS A 55 -9.85 -2.43 -0.10
N HIS A 56 -9.60 -3.48 0.69
CA HIS A 56 -10.64 -4.21 1.39
C HIS A 56 -11.38 -3.35 2.41
N TRP A 57 -10.66 -2.51 3.16
CA TRP A 57 -11.30 -1.62 4.13
C TRP A 57 -12.19 -0.60 3.43
N ARG A 58 -11.72 0.01 2.33
CA ARG A 58 -12.51 0.97 1.55
C ARG A 58 -13.82 0.37 1.01
N ASN A 59 -13.83 -0.93 0.73
CA ASN A 59 -14.99 -1.67 0.22
C ASN A 59 -15.79 -2.40 1.30
N ASP A 60 -15.70 -1.95 2.57
CA ASP A 60 -16.37 -2.53 3.75
C ASP A 60 -16.10 -4.03 3.99
N ASN A 61 -15.08 -4.59 3.33
CA ASN A 61 -14.61 -5.94 3.55
C ASN A 61 -13.64 -5.97 4.73
N PHE A 62 -14.16 -5.70 5.91
CA PHE A 62 -13.36 -5.53 7.11
C PHE A 62 -12.62 -6.80 7.54
N SER A 63 -13.22 -7.98 7.35
CA SER A 63 -12.57 -9.25 7.70
C SER A 63 -11.36 -9.51 6.80
N GLY A 64 -11.49 -9.21 5.50
CA GLY A 64 -10.39 -9.24 4.54
C GLY A 64 -9.30 -8.23 4.88
N ALA A 65 -9.69 -7.00 5.21
CA ALA A 65 -8.76 -5.95 5.63
C ALA A 65 -7.94 -6.36 6.86
N VAL A 66 -8.60 -6.85 7.92
CA VAL A 66 -7.93 -7.35 9.14
C VAL A 66 -6.96 -8.48 8.81
N LYS A 67 -7.38 -9.44 7.98
CA LYS A 67 -6.52 -10.57 7.58
C LYS A 67 -5.27 -10.06 6.87
N LEU A 68 -5.41 -9.19 5.88
CA LEU A 68 -4.31 -8.70 5.05
C LEU A 68 -3.35 -7.80 5.83
N PHE A 69 -3.88 -6.86 6.62
CA PHE A 69 -3.06 -6.02 7.50
C PHE A 69 -2.29 -6.85 8.53
N SER A 70 -2.90 -7.89 9.12
CA SER A 70 -2.19 -8.78 10.04
C SER A 70 -1.06 -9.54 9.35
N GLN A 71 -1.23 -9.93 8.08
CA GLN A 71 -0.17 -10.59 7.32
C GLN A 71 0.94 -9.60 6.92
N ALA A 72 0.58 -8.39 6.49
CA ALA A 72 1.52 -7.32 6.19
C ALA A 72 2.38 -6.97 7.41
N GLU A 73 1.76 -6.73 8.57
CA GLU A 73 2.46 -6.44 9.83
C GLU A 73 3.50 -7.52 10.16
N ASN A 74 3.11 -8.80 10.10
CA ASN A 74 4.01 -9.92 10.38
C ASN A 74 5.19 -10.01 9.40
N LYS A 75 4.96 -9.76 8.11
CA LYS A 75 6.02 -9.79 7.09
C LYS A 75 6.98 -8.61 7.24
N LEU A 76 6.45 -7.42 7.52
CA LEU A 76 7.22 -6.19 7.62
C LEU A 76 7.95 -6.05 8.96
N ALA A 77 7.59 -6.83 9.99
CA ALA A 77 8.21 -6.79 11.31
C ALA A 77 9.71 -7.14 11.31
N ALA A 78 10.17 -7.99 10.39
CA ALA A 78 11.56 -8.42 10.31
C ALA A 78 12.49 -7.41 9.60
N TYR A 79 11.93 -6.37 8.97
CA TYR A 79 12.70 -5.40 8.20
C TYR A 79 13.08 -4.17 9.05
N PRO A 80 14.26 -3.57 8.81
CA PRO A 80 14.67 -2.32 9.46
C PRO A 80 13.64 -1.20 9.32
N ASP A 81 13.70 -0.21 10.22
CA ASP A 81 12.81 0.96 10.22
C ASP A 81 12.80 1.71 8.89
N VAL A 82 13.94 1.73 8.18
CA VAL A 82 14.04 2.27 6.83
C VAL A 82 14.51 1.17 5.89
N THR A 83 13.76 0.91 4.82
CA THR A 83 14.09 -0.10 3.81
C THR A 83 13.51 0.35 2.46
N MET A 84 14.27 0.17 1.37
CA MET A 84 13.85 0.56 0.01
C MET A 84 13.38 2.02 -0.11
N GLY A 85 14.02 2.94 0.65
CA GLY A 85 13.64 4.37 0.64
C GLY A 85 12.29 4.69 1.30
N LEU A 86 11.71 3.74 2.04
CA LEU A 86 10.47 3.90 2.79
C LEU A 86 10.72 3.85 4.30
N ASP A 87 9.94 4.63 5.07
CA ASP A 87 9.82 4.50 6.52
C ASP A 87 8.84 3.36 6.87
N LEU A 88 9.39 2.16 7.06
CA LEU A 88 8.62 0.99 7.45
C LEU A 88 8.16 1.06 8.90
N LYS A 89 8.81 1.85 9.75
CA LYS A 89 8.33 2.06 11.13
C LYS A 89 6.99 2.78 11.12
N GLN A 90 6.86 3.85 10.34
CA GLN A 90 5.60 4.57 10.19
C GLN A 90 4.54 3.67 9.54
N LEU A 91 4.89 2.93 8.48
CA LEU A 91 3.96 2.00 7.83
C LEU A 91 3.44 0.93 8.83
N ARG A 92 4.31 0.34 9.65
CA ARG A 92 3.89 -0.61 10.69
C ARG A 92 2.97 0.05 11.71
N ALA A 93 3.24 1.29 12.12
CA ALA A 93 2.38 2.03 13.04
C ALA A 93 0.99 2.31 12.44
N ASP A 94 0.92 2.68 11.16
CA ASP A 94 -0.33 2.93 10.45
C ASP A 94 -1.17 1.65 10.28
N ILE A 95 -0.51 0.53 9.95
CA ILE A 95 -1.14 -0.80 9.89
C ILE A 95 -1.69 -1.20 11.26
N ALA A 96 -0.90 -1.03 12.34
CA ALA A 96 -1.33 -1.36 13.69
C ALA A 96 -2.52 -0.47 14.14
N GLY A 97 -2.49 0.82 13.81
CA GLY A 97 -3.61 1.74 14.05
C GLY A 97 -4.89 1.28 13.32
N SER A 98 -4.75 0.91 12.06
CA SER A 98 -5.84 0.38 11.23
C SER A 98 -6.44 -0.91 11.83
N LEU A 99 -5.59 -1.84 12.25
CA LEU A 99 -6.01 -3.08 12.92
C LEU A 99 -6.77 -2.80 14.23
N ASN A 100 -6.32 -1.85 15.04
CA ASN A 100 -6.99 -1.48 16.28
C ASN A 100 -8.41 -0.95 16.02
N ARG A 101 -8.57 -0.05 15.03
CA ARG A 101 -9.89 0.46 14.63
C ARG A 101 -10.81 -0.66 14.16
N LEU A 102 -10.31 -1.49 13.25
CA LEU A 102 -11.08 -2.56 12.63
C LEU A 102 -11.50 -3.66 13.60
N ARG A 103 -10.65 -3.97 14.59
CA ARG A 103 -10.91 -5.02 15.61
C ARG A 103 -11.78 -4.54 16.76
N ALA A 104 -11.77 -3.24 17.09
CA ALA A 104 -12.59 -2.69 18.17
C ALA A 104 -14.10 -2.87 17.95
N HIS A 105 -14.53 -3.09 16.70
CA HIS A 105 -15.93 -3.20 16.31
C HIS A 105 -16.17 -4.47 15.48
N PRO A 106 -16.29 -5.66 16.13
CA PRO A 106 -16.60 -6.89 15.43
C PRO A 106 -17.98 -6.78 14.76
N ALA A 107 -18.10 -7.35 13.55
CA ALA A 107 -19.29 -7.31 12.68
C ALA A 107 -20.60 -7.87 13.30
N ARG A 108 -20.58 -8.30 14.57
CA ARG A 108 -21.71 -8.86 15.32
C ARG A 108 -22.40 -7.88 16.27
N SER A 109 -21.89 -6.65 16.44
CA SER A 109 -22.60 -5.61 17.19
C SER A 109 -23.40 -4.70 16.24
N PRO A 110 -24.66 -4.36 16.57
CA PRO A 110 -25.57 -3.69 15.66
C PRO A 110 -25.14 -2.27 15.30
N SER A 111 -25.64 -1.85 14.14
CA SER A 111 -25.50 -0.59 13.40
C SER A 111 -25.88 0.64 14.20
N SER A 112 -25.03 1.05 15.14
CA SER A 112 -25.07 2.43 15.62
C SER A 112 -24.22 3.29 14.69
N ALA A 113 -24.67 4.51 14.42
CA ALA A 113 -23.87 5.50 13.67
C ALA A 113 -22.46 5.66 14.26
N ALA A 114 -22.32 5.52 15.58
CA ALA A 114 -21.03 5.54 16.27
C ALA A 114 -20.11 4.35 15.90
N ALA A 115 -20.67 3.16 15.67
CA ALA A 115 -19.90 1.99 15.25
C ALA A 115 -19.49 2.05 13.76
N GLU A 116 -20.34 2.65 12.91
CA GLU A 116 -20.02 2.91 11.51
C GLU A 116 -18.92 3.97 11.39
N GLU A 117 -19.06 5.08 12.13
CA GLU A 117 -18.06 6.15 12.17
C GLU A 117 -16.71 5.66 12.73
N ALA A 118 -16.73 4.76 13.72
CA ALA A 118 -15.51 4.20 14.29
C ALA A 118 -14.73 3.28 13.32
N ARG A 119 -15.39 2.74 12.29
CA ARG A 119 -14.79 1.90 11.24
C ARG A 119 -14.68 2.65 9.91
N ALA A 120 -14.98 3.93 9.89
CA ALA A 120 -14.84 4.77 8.71
C ALA A 120 -13.44 4.58 8.12
N PHE A 121 -13.39 4.44 6.80
CA PHE A 121 -12.16 4.24 6.08
C PHE A 121 -11.20 5.42 6.34
N GLU A 122 -9.99 5.10 6.81
CA GLU A 122 -8.91 6.06 6.98
C GLU A 122 -7.71 5.60 6.17
N ALA A 123 -7.42 6.33 5.09
CA ALA A 123 -6.22 6.10 4.31
C ALA A 123 -4.97 6.54 5.08
N PHE A 124 -3.87 5.79 4.90
CA PHE A 124 -2.53 6.24 5.25
C PHE A 124 -1.67 6.33 3.99
N ARG A 125 -0.46 6.87 4.13
CA ARG A 125 0.48 7.09 3.02
C ARG A 125 1.82 6.44 3.34
N LEU A 126 2.50 5.94 2.32
CA LEU A 126 3.89 5.52 2.43
C LEU A 126 4.77 6.75 2.62
N VAL A 127 5.47 6.81 3.75
CA VAL A 127 6.47 7.86 4.00
C VAL A 127 7.74 7.52 3.23
N VAL A 128 7.98 8.26 2.16
CA VAL A 128 9.22 8.17 1.37
C VAL A 128 10.32 8.95 2.10
N THR A 129 11.43 8.29 2.40
CA THR A 129 12.60 8.86 3.09
C THR A 129 13.75 9.17 2.15
N ASP A 130 13.83 8.47 1.02
CA ASP A 130 14.89 8.64 0.03
C ASP A 130 14.52 9.68 -1.05
N ASP A 131 15.44 10.61 -1.33
CA ASP A 131 15.20 11.71 -2.24
C ASP A 131 15.15 11.29 -3.72
N ALA A 132 15.86 10.22 -4.10
CA ALA A 132 15.80 9.70 -5.46
C ALA A 132 14.43 9.06 -5.71
N LEU A 133 13.95 8.21 -4.79
CA LEU A 133 12.60 7.66 -4.88
C LEU A 133 11.54 8.76 -4.90
N ARG A 134 11.68 9.77 -4.04
CA ARG A 134 10.75 10.92 -4.01
C ARG A 134 10.73 11.67 -5.34
N SER A 135 11.88 11.87 -5.96
CA SER A 135 12.00 12.60 -7.22
C SER A 135 11.41 11.80 -8.38
N LEU A 136 11.65 10.48 -8.42
CA LEU A 136 11.06 9.57 -9.40
C LEU A 136 9.54 9.51 -9.28
N ALA A 137 9.02 9.33 -8.06
CA ALA A 137 7.58 9.30 -7.81
C ALA A 137 6.91 10.62 -8.20
N LYS A 138 7.54 11.77 -7.91
CA LYS A 138 7.05 13.08 -8.36
C LYS A 138 7.00 13.17 -9.88
N ALA A 139 8.09 12.81 -10.57
CA ALA A 139 8.14 12.87 -12.02
C ALA A 139 7.09 11.96 -12.69
N LEU A 140 6.91 10.75 -12.17
CA LEU A 140 5.89 9.82 -12.64
C LEU A 140 4.47 10.36 -12.37
N ALA A 141 4.22 10.97 -11.22
CA ALA A 141 2.91 11.53 -10.87
C ALA A 141 2.45 12.69 -11.78
N GLU A 142 3.35 13.33 -12.53
CA GLU A 142 2.98 14.34 -13.55
C GLU A 142 2.36 13.71 -14.80
N ILE A 143 2.56 12.40 -15.01
CA ILE A 143 1.91 11.65 -16.10
C ILE A 143 0.47 11.33 -15.68
N PRO A 144 -0.55 11.62 -16.52
CA PRO A 144 -1.95 11.30 -16.22
C PRO A 144 -2.14 9.84 -15.82
N TYR A 145 -3.06 9.59 -14.88
CA TYR A 145 -3.33 8.26 -14.34
C TYR A 145 -3.62 7.24 -15.45
N GLU A 146 -4.46 7.62 -16.42
CA GLU A 146 -4.88 6.76 -17.54
C GLU A 146 -3.73 6.42 -18.50
N GLN A 147 -2.64 7.18 -18.47
CA GLN A 147 -1.43 6.90 -19.26
C GLN A 147 -0.38 6.10 -18.46
N ARG A 148 -0.56 5.99 -17.14
CA ARG A 148 0.30 5.18 -16.26
C ARG A 148 -0.25 3.79 -16.06
N VAL A 149 -1.58 3.66 -16.02
CA VAL A 149 -2.30 2.42 -15.76
C VAL A 149 -2.99 1.97 -17.04
N HIS A 150 -2.78 0.71 -17.44
CA HIS A 150 -3.30 0.13 -18.69
C HIS A 150 -3.03 1.01 -19.91
N PRO A 151 -1.75 1.27 -20.27
CA PRO A 151 -1.40 2.07 -21.44
C PRO A 151 -1.71 1.29 -22.72
N GLU A 152 -3.00 1.25 -23.07
CA GLU A 152 -3.61 0.71 -24.29
C GLU A 152 -3.17 -0.73 -24.66
N ASP A 153 -4.09 -1.69 -24.45
CA ASP A 153 -4.11 -2.97 -25.17
C ASP A 153 -4.21 -2.69 -26.68
N ASP A 154 -3.09 -2.45 -27.35
CA ASP A 154 -2.98 -2.34 -28.82
C ASP A 154 -2.28 -3.57 -29.43
#